data_AF-A0A9E3WUR7-F1
#
_entry.id   AF-A0A9E3WUR7-F1
#
_cell.length_a   1.000
_cell.length_b   1.000
_cell.length_c   1.000
_cell.angle_alpha   90.00
_cell.angle_beta   90.00
_cell.angle_gamma   90.00
#
_symmetry.space_group_name_H-M   'P 1'
#
loop_
_entity.id
_entity.type
_entity.pdbx_description
1 polymer ?
#
loop_
_entity_poly.entity_id
_entity_poly.type
_entity_poly.pdbx_seq_one_letter_code
_entity_poly.pdbx_strand_id
1 'polypeptide(L)'
;LADEALPDDATAAADDLCYLVTGALAPETWEDVGGPGSVSVLRKSLIVSQARSVHEEVAQLLGALAAAQAADLRALGDKAVPRFPQAGAAEARIAKALAKRVTLDFVETPLADVADFMREKIQVEIQVDARALDDVGIGTDTPINLHVKNISAAAALRHMLRELDLTYTVVDEVVMITTPEEAETRLQTRVYPVADLLRAARDVTDEFLPDDAQGAAAGDELIELVTATASPATWEDVGGPGSISVWNDCLVVAQTEEVFDEVEGLLAGLRTLQRQVDDPAAAKATAPVRLDEWTDPSLEKLRAALAKEMGMAQFKETPLAEAIDFCAEKHGLPLLIGKRALEDVGIDADSVPVTISLGGESIDQALTRMLRPLDLIYRLRNEAILI
;
A
#
# COMPACT_ATOMS: atom_id res chain seq x y z
N LEU A 1 -32.69 -31.08 28.12
CA LEU A 1 -32.45 -29.74 27.54
C LEU A 1 -31.98 -28.87 28.69
N ALA A 2 -30.67 -28.83 28.91
CA ALA A 2 -30.09 -27.86 29.83
C ALA A 2 -29.81 -26.59 29.02
N ASP A 3 -30.14 -25.46 29.60
CA ASP A 3 -29.80 -24.15 29.05
C ASP A 3 -28.44 -23.76 29.64
N GLU A 4 -27.40 -24.44 29.16
CA GLU A 4 -26.02 -24.01 29.41
C GLU A 4 -25.79 -22.75 28.58
N ALA A 5 -26.00 -21.61 29.24
CA ALA A 5 -25.49 -20.33 28.76
C ALA A 5 -24.00 -20.50 28.43
N LEU A 6 -23.57 -19.85 27.35
CA LEU A 6 -22.16 -19.78 27.02
C LEU A 6 -21.44 -19.03 28.16
N PRO A 7 -20.14 -19.30 28.40
CA PRO A 7 -19.31 -18.40 29.16
C PRO A 7 -19.42 -16.97 28.62
N ASP A 8 -19.41 -15.96 29.49
CA ASP A 8 -19.57 -14.55 29.07
C ASP A 8 -18.45 -14.16 28.08
N ASP A 9 -17.23 -14.66 28.32
CA ASP A 9 -16.06 -14.59 27.44
C ASP A 9 -16.27 -15.21 26.05
N ALA A 10 -17.02 -16.31 25.96
CA ALA A 10 -17.37 -16.95 24.68
C ALA A 10 -18.55 -16.27 23.97
N THR A 11 -19.21 -15.30 24.63
CA THR A 11 -20.30 -14.49 24.07
C THR A 11 -19.75 -13.16 23.56
N ALA A 12 -18.88 -12.49 24.34
CA ALA A 12 -18.15 -11.30 23.88
C ALA A 12 -17.37 -11.56 22.58
N ALA A 13 -16.51 -12.59 22.55
CA ALA A 13 -15.73 -12.95 21.36
C ALA A 13 -16.57 -13.38 20.12
N ALA A 14 -17.88 -13.60 20.31
CA ALA A 14 -18.85 -13.88 19.26
C ALA A 14 -19.53 -12.59 18.76
N ASP A 15 -19.82 -11.63 19.64
CA ASP A 15 -20.32 -10.30 19.27
C ASP A 15 -19.21 -9.46 18.60
N ASP A 16 -17.96 -9.56 19.06
CA ASP A 16 -16.78 -8.98 18.39
C ASP A 16 -16.63 -9.50 16.95
N LEU A 17 -16.95 -10.78 16.71
CA LEU A 17 -16.91 -11.39 15.39
C LEU A 17 -18.07 -10.91 14.50
N CYS A 18 -19.24 -10.59 15.08
CA CYS A 18 -20.31 -9.92 14.35
C CYS A 18 -19.89 -8.51 13.93
N TYR A 19 -19.34 -7.70 14.84
CA TYR A 19 -18.86 -6.34 14.55
C TYR A 19 -17.77 -6.35 13.47
N LEU A 20 -16.79 -7.24 13.58
CA LEU A 20 -15.74 -7.42 12.58
C LEU A 20 -16.32 -7.79 11.21
N VAL A 21 -17.33 -8.67 11.15
CA VAL A 21 -17.97 -9.05 9.88
C VAL A 21 -18.81 -7.90 9.28
N THR A 22 -19.54 -7.12 10.10
CA THR A 22 -20.34 -6.01 9.59
C THR A 22 -19.48 -4.81 9.17
N GLY A 23 -18.47 -4.44 9.97
CA GLY A 23 -17.60 -3.31 9.67
C GLY A 23 -16.60 -3.57 8.54
N ALA A 24 -16.15 -4.81 8.35
CA ALA A 24 -15.09 -5.11 7.38
C ALA A 24 -15.57 -5.60 5.99
N LEU A 25 -16.84 -6.00 5.85
CA LEU A 25 -17.40 -6.55 4.60
C LEU A 25 -18.74 -5.89 4.25
N ALA A 26 -18.75 -5.10 3.17
CA ALA A 26 -19.93 -4.41 2.62
C ALA A 26 -20.76 -3.68 3.71
N PRO A 27 -20.17 -2.74 4.47
CA PRO A 27 -20.73 -2.22 5.72
C PRO A 27 -22.11 -1.57 5.56
N GLU A 28 -22.39 -0.91 4.44
CA GLU A 28 -23.69 -0.28 4.13
C GLU A 28 -24.83 -1.29 3.87
N THR A 29 -24.56 -2.60 3.90
CA THR A 29 -25.52 -3.66 3.53
C THR A 29 -26.19 -4.39 4.70
N TRP A 30 -25.87 -4.03 5.95
CA TRP A 30 -26.33 -4.72 7.17
C TRP A 30 -27.49 -4.02 7.89
N GLU A 31 -28.30 -4.81 8.62
CA GLU A 31 -29.53 -4.38 9.30
C GLU A 31 -29.30 -3.22 10.29
N ASP A 32 -28.16 -3.19 10.98
CA ASP A 32 -27.79 -2.14 11.95
C ASP A 32 -27.65 -0.74 11.32
N VAL A 33 -27.34 -0.67 10.02
CA VAL A 33 -27.32 0.58 9.22
C VAL A 33 -28.53 0.70 8.27
N GLY A 34 -29.52 -0.19 8.39
CA GLY A 34 -30.74 -0.22 7.59
C GLY A 34 -30.64 -0.97 6.26
N GLY A 35 -29.56 -1.72 6.05
CA GLY A 35 -29.37 -2.62 4.90
C GLY A 35 -30.18 -3.93 5.00
N PRO A 36 -30.23 -4.73 3.92
CA PRO A 36 -31.09 -5.91 3.82
C PRO A 36 -30.51 -7.20 4.44
N GLY A 37 -29.23 -7.21 4.82
CA GLY A 37 -28.57 -8.41 5.36
C GLY A 37 -28.45 -8.40 6.88
N SER A 38 -28.36 -9.59 7.49
CA SER A 38 -28.22 -9.74 8.94
C SER A 38 -27.18 -10.79 9.30
N VAL A 39 -26.47 -10.58 10.41
CA VAL A 39 -25.54 -11.54 11.00
C VAL A 39 -25.84 -11.71 12.49
N SER A 40 -25.70 -12.93 13.01
CA SER A 40 -25.90 -13.26 14.43
C SER A 40 -25.13 -14.52 14.78
N VAL A 41 -24.68 -14.68 16.04
CA VAL A 41 -24.10 -15.97 16.49
C VAL A 41 -25.15 -16.80 17.25
N LEU A 42 -25.25 -18.07 16.86
CA LEU A 42 -25.96 -19.08 17.63
C LEU A 42 -24.96 -20.13 18.16
N ARG A 43 -24.58 -20.00 19.43
CA ARG A 43 -23.59 -20.85 20.13
C ARG A 43 -22.17 -20.74 19.57
N LYS A 44 -21.83 -21.59 18.61
CA LYS A 44 -20.50 -21.68 17.98
C LYS A 44 -20.65 -21.73 16.46
N SER A 45 -21.58 -20.94 15.95
CA SER A 45 -21.96 -20.92 14.54
C SER A 45 -22.49 -19.53 14.21
N LEU A 46 -21.83 -18.87 13.26
CA LEU A 46 -22.30 -17.61 12.67
C LEU A 46 -23.46 -17.92 11.72
N ILE A 47 -24.60 -17.27 11.93
CA ILE A 47 -25.75 -17.29 11.05
C ILE A 47 -25.75 -15.97 10.29
N VAL A 48 -25.48 -16.05 8.98
CA VAL A 48 -25.49 -14.91 8.06
C VAL A 48 -26.67 -15.06 7.10
N SER A 49 -27.29 -13.95 6.73
CA SER A 49 -28.30 -13.85 5.68
C SER A 49 -27.97 -12.64 4.82
N GLN A 50 -27.31 -12.84 3.68
CA GLN A 50 -26.90 -11.76 2.77
C GLN A 50 -26.88 -12.22 1.30
N ALA A 51 -26.52 -11.33 0.38
CA ALA A 51 -26.17 -11.67 -1.00
C ALA A 51 -25.06 -12.74 -1.08
N ARG A 52 -25.04 -13.51 -2.18
CA ARG A 52 -24.11 -14.65 -2.35
C ARG A 52 -22.63 -14.25 -2.37
N SER A 53 -22.29 -13.09 -2.92
CA SER A 53 -20.91 -12.55 -2.93
C SER A 53 -20.38 -12.40 -1.50
N VAL A 54 -21.09 -11.62 -0.67
CA VAL A 54 -20.73 -11.39 0.73
C VAL A 54 -20.71 -12.70 1.53
N HIS A 55 -21.58 -13.68 1.24
CA HIS A 55 -21.47 -15.02 1.83
C HIS A 55 -20.17 -15.76 1.47
N GLU A 56 -19.68 -15.62 0.25
CA GLU A 56 -18.41 -16.20 -0.19
C GLU A 56 -17.21 -15.42 0.39
N GLU A 57 -17.32 -14.10 0.57
CA GLU A 57 -16.34 -13.25 1.26
C GLU A 57 -16.24 -13.57 2.76
N VAL A 58 -17.37 -13.65 3.48
CA VAL A 58 -17.42 -14.05 4.90
C VAL A 58 -16.81 -15.45 5.09
N ALA A 59 -17.12 -16.39 4.21
CA ALA A 59 -16.55 -17.74 4.26
C ALA A 59 -15.02 -17.73 4.05
N GLN A 60 -14.50 -16.84 3.20
CA GLN A 60 -13.06 -16.65 2.99
C GLN A 60 -12.40 -15.99 4.21
N LEU A 61 -12.98 -14.92 4.75
CA LEU A 61 -12.48 -14.19 5.92
C LEU A 61 -12.40 -15.12 7.16
N LEU A 62 -13.46 -15.87 7.45
CA LEU A 62 -13.47 -16.87 8.54
C LEU A 62 -12.44 -17.98 8.31
N GLY A 63 -12.31 -18.48 7.08
CA GLY A 63 -11.29 -19.48 6.73
C GLY A 63 -9.86 -18.95 6.88
N ALA A 64 -9.66 -17.66 6.64
CA ALA A 64 -8.38 -16.98 6.75
C ALA A 64 -7.99 -16.63 8.19
N LEU A 65 -8.94 -16.19 9.01
CA LEU A 65 -8.76 -16.03 10.46
C LEU A 65 -8.41 -17.38 11.11
N ALA A 66 -9.10 -18.46 10.73
CA ALA A 66 -8.76 -19.81 11.17
C ALA A 66 -7.36 -20.25 10.70
N ALA A 67 -6.95 -19.88 9.48
CA ALA A 67 -5.60 -20.16 8.98
C ALA A 67 -4.51 -19.34 9.70
N ALA A 68 -4.80 -18.08 10.06
CA ALA A 68 -3.91 -17.21 10.81
C ALA A 68 -3.65 -17.75 12.22
N GLN A 69 -4.71 -18.14 12.94
CA GLN A 69 -4.64 -18.76 14.27
C GLN A 69 -3.95 -20.14 14.27
N ALA A 70 -4.14 -20.93 13.21
CA ALA A 70 -3.58 -22.28 13.11
C ALA A 70 -2.11 -22.32 12.65
N ALA A 71 -1.56 -21.19 12.17
CA ALA A 71 -0.19 -21.12 11.68
C ALA A 71 0.81 -20.78 12.78
N ASP A 72 2.05 -21.28 12.66
CA ASP A 72 3.16 -20.72 13.44
C ASP A 72 3.44 -19.31 12.93
N LEU A 73 3.13 -18.31 13.76
CA LEU A 73 3.34 -16.89 13.48
C LEU A 73 4.80 -16.58 13.11
N ARG A 74 5.76 -17.35 13.66
CA ARG A 74 7.20 -17.24 13.32
C ARG A 74 7.52 -17.69 11.89
N ALA A 75 6.61 -18.43 11.24
CA ALA A 75 6.77 -18.95 9.89
C ALA A 75 6.06 -18.11 8.81
N LEU A 76 5.03 -17.32 9.16
CA LEU A 76 4.49 -16.30 8.24
C LEU A 76 5.42 -15.08 8.17
N GLY A 77 5.95 -14.65 9.31
CA GLY A 77 6.72 -13.42 9.41
C GLY A 77 5.87 -12.20 9.07
N ASP A 78 6.47 -11.22 8.39
CA ASP A 78 5.88 -9.90 8.16
C ASP A 78 4.76 -9.87 7.08
N LYS A 79 4.20 -11.02 6.69
CA LYS A 79 3.26 -11.15 5.56
C LYS A 79 1.80 -11.16 5.99
N ALA A 80 0.99 -10.36 5.29
CA ALA A 80 -0.46 -10.46 5.32
C ALA A 80 -0.93 -11.89 5.01
N VAL A 81 -1.95 -12.33 5.76
CA VAL A 81 -2.86 -13.42 5.35
C VAL A 81 -3.69 -12.89 4.16
N PRO A 82 -4.23 -13.76 3.27
CA PRO A 82 -4.98 -13.37 2.07
C PRO A 82 -5.86 -12.12 2.19
N ARG A 83 -5.93 -11.36 1.09
CA ARG A 83 -6.83 -10.21 0.90
C ARG A 83 -8.27 -10.72 0.67
N PHE A 84 -9.28 -9.90 0.97
CA PHE A 84 -10.70 -10.15 0.71
C PHE A 84 -11.33 -8.96 -0.05
N PRO A 85 -12.13 -9.19 -1.10
CA PRO A 85 -12.34 -10.48 -1.78
C PRO A 85 -11.01 -11.09 -2.27
N GLN A 86 -10.89 -12.42 -2.23
CA GLN A 86 -9.61 -13.07 -2.52
C GLN A 86 -9.29 -12.99 -4.02
N ALA A 87 -8.29 -12.16 -4.32
CA ALA A 87 -7.74 -11.93 -5.66
C ALA A 87 -7.70 -13.22 -6.50
N GLY A 88 -8.67 -13.35 -7.40
CA GLY A 88 -8.91 -14.53 -8.19
C GLY A 88 -7.79 -14.81 -9.18
N ALA A 89 -7.95 -15.89 -9.94
CA ALA A 89 -6.98 -16.27 -10.97
C ALA A 89 -6.78 -15.20 -12.06
N ALA A 90 -7.63 -14.18 -12.11
CA ALA A 90 -7.48 -12.97 -12.91
C ALA A 90 -6.76 -11.84 -12.18
N GLU A 91 -7.18 -11.47 -10.98
CA GLU A 91 -6.58 -10.37 -10.23
C GLU A 91 -5.12 -10.70 -9.87
N ALA A 92 -4.78 -11.97 -9.64
CA ALA A 92 -3.41 -12.44 -9.55
C ALA A 92 -2.62 -12.35 -10.89
N ARG A 93 -3.28 -12.44 -12.06
CA ARG A 93 -2.67 -12.13 -13.37
C ARG A 93 -2.46 -10.62 -13.51
N ILE A 94 -3.42 -9.80 -13.07
CA ILE A 94 -3.40 -8.33 -13.13
C ILE A 94 -2.27 -7.79 -12.26
N ALA A 95 -2.20 -8.16 -10.98
CA ALA A 95 -1.11 -7.77 -10.08
C ALA A 95 0.27 -8.16 -10.65
N LYS A 96 0.39 -9.37 -11.23
CA LYS A 96 1.62 -9.81 -11.90
C LYS A 96 1.95 -9.03 -13.19
N ALA A 97 0.95 -8.49 -13.87
CA ALA A 97 1.12 -7.64 -15.04
C ALA A 97 1.46 -6.19 -14.65
N LEU A 98 0.84 -5.66 -13.60
CA LEU A 98 1.15 -4.37 -12.99
C LEU A 98 2.58 -4.34 -12.42
N ALA A 99 3.07 -5.47 -11.89
CA ALA A 99 4.46 -5.64 -11.45
C ALA A 99 5.49 -5.75 -12.60
N LYS A 100 5.07 -5.78 -13.88
CA LYS A 100 6.01 -5.75 -15.02
C LYS A 100 6.74 -4.41 -15.06
N ARG A 101 8.04 -4.43 -15.35
CA ARG A 101 8.85 -3.23 -15.57
C ARG A 101 8.54 -2.64 -16.96
N VAL A 102 8.27 -1.34 -17.01
CA VAL A 102 7.90 -0.59 -18.21
C VAL A 102 8.72 0.70 -18.33
N THR A 103 8.82 1.16 -19.58
CA THR A 103 9.29 2.50 -19.96
C THR A 103 8.18 3.11 -20.81
N LEU A 104 7.74 4.32 -20.44
CA LEU A 104 6.66 5.07 -21.07
C LEU A 104 7.12 6.51 -21.27
N ASP A 105 6.67 7.12 -22.37
CA ASP A 105 6.95 8.50 -22.72
C ASP A 105 5.67 9.07 -23.34
N PHE A 106 4.95 9.88 -22.56
CA PHE A 106 3.71 10.53 -22.94
C PHE A 106 3.89 12.04 -22.86
N VAL A 107 3.51 12.73 -23.92
CA VAL A 107 3.55 14.19 -24.05
C VAL A 107 2.19 14.62 -24.61
N GLU A 108 1.49 15.47 -23.87
CA GLU A 108 0.13 15.95 -24.16
C GLU A 108 -0.86 14.85 -24.60
N THR A 109 -0.70 13.62 -24.09
CA THR A 109 -1.40 12.43 -24.60
C THR A 109 -2.72 12.21 -23.85
N PRO A 110 -3.89 12.11 -24.51
CA PRO A 110 -5.18 11.92 -23.84
C PRO A 110 -5.21 10.73 -22.87
N LEU A 111 -5.89 10.88 -21.73
CA LEU A 111 -6.10 9.80 -20.75
C LEU A 111 -6.68 8.52 -21.38
N ALA A 112 -7.62 8.66 -22.32
CA ALA A 112 -8.14 7.52 -23.08
C ALA A 112 -7.04 6.78 -23.87
N ASP A 113 -6.25 7.51 -24.66
CA ASP A 113 -5.15 6.93 -25.47
C ASP A 113 -4.06 6.31 -24.59
N VAL A 114 -3.80 6.88 -23.41
CA VAL A 114 -2.88 6.33 -22.40
C VAL A 114 -3.43 5.04 -21.78
N ALA A 115 -4.72 4.98 -21.44
CA ALA A 115 -5.36 3.77 -20.93
C ALA A 115 -5.36 2.64 -21.98
N ASP A 116 -5.67 2.97 -23.24
CA ASP A 116 -5.61 2.07 -24.39
C ASP A 116 -4.18 1.54 -24.63
N PHE A 117 -3.18 2.42 -24.65
CA PHE A 117 -1.77 2.02 -24.76
C PHE A 117 -1.37 1.08 -23.63
N MET A 118 -1.75 1.39 -22.38
CA MET A 118 -1.43 0.57 -21.22
C MET A 118 -2.13 -0.80 -21.30
N ARG A 119 -3.39 -0.87 -21.74
CA ARG A 119 -4.15 -2.11 -21.97
C ARG A 119 -3.37 -3.08 -22.86
N GLU A 120 -2.89 -2.60 -24.01
CA GLU A 120 -2.04 -3.39 -24.91
C GLU A 120 -0.67 -3.72 -24.30
N LYS A 121 -0.01 -2.74 -23.66
CA LYS A 121 1.35 -2.84 -23.12
C LYS A 121 1.49 -3.89 -22.02
N ILE A 122 0.56 -3.92 -21.06
CA ILE A 122 0.60 -4.88 -19.95
C ILE A 122 -0.26 -6.13 -20.18
N GLN A 123 -1.10 -6.14 -21.21
CA GLN A 123 -2.03 -7.24 -21.55
C GLN A 123 -3.01 -7.54 -20.41
N VAL A 124 -3.70 -6.49 -19.97
CA VAL A 124 -4.75 -6.47 -18.96
C VAL A 124 -5.85 -5.55 -19.47
N GLU A 125 -7.11 -5.84 -19.17
CA GLU A 125 -8.21 -4.93 -19.50
C GLU A 125 -8.15 -3.69 -18.60
N ILE A 126 -8.09 -2.50 -19.19
CA ILE A 126 -8.06 -1.21 -18.50
C ILE A 126 -9.25 -0.39 -18.98
N GLN A 127 -10.02 0.11 -18.02
CA GLN A 127 -11.21 0.93 -18.23
C GLN A 127 -11.11 2.22 -17.40
N VAL A 128 -11.86 3.22 -17.81
CA VAL A 128 -11.94 4.52 -17.15
C VAL A 128 -13.38 4.71 -16.69
N ASP A 129 -13.56 5.02 -15.41
CA ASP A 129 -14.86 5.36 -14.84
C ASP A 129 -15.25 6.77 -15.29
N ALA A 130 -15.77 6.86 -16.51
CA ALA A 130 -16.19 8.12 -17.11
C ALA A 130 -17.22 8.88 -16.25
N ARG A 131 -17.99 8.19 -15.40
CA ARG A 131 -18.96 8.85 -14.52
C ARG A 131 -18.26 9.52 -13.34
N ALA A 132 -17.42 8.78 -12.62
CA ALA A 132 -16.69 9.34 -11.48
C ALA A 132 -15.77 10.50 -11.92
N LEU A 133 -15.14 10.37 -13.09
CA LEU A 133 -14.33 11.42 -13.70
C LEU A 133 -15.16 12.63 -14.17
N ASP A 134 -16.33 12.43 -14.78
CA ASP A 134 -17.26 13.53 -15.12
C ASP A 134 -17.73 14.28 -13.86
N ASP A 135 -18.00 13.57 -12.75
CA ASP A 135 -18.45 14.15 -11.48
C ASP A 135 -17.37 15.05 -10.82
N VAL A 136 -16.07 14.83 -11.09
CA VAL A 136 -14.97 15.77 -10.74
C VAL A 136 -14.52 16.68 -11.89
N GLY A 137 -15.14 16.58 -13.06
CA GLY A 137 -14.90 17.45 -14.22
C GLY A 137 -13.66 17.12 -15.07
N ILE A 138 -13.14 15.88 -14.99
CA ILE A 138 -11.96 15.42 -15.73
C ILE A 138 -12.41 14.66 -16.99
N GLY A 139 -12.22 15.27 -18.16
CA GLY A 139 -12.55 14.62 -19.43
C GLY A 139 -11.58 13.49 -19.79
N THR A 140 -12.07 12.46 -20.49
CA THR A 140 -11.21 11.37 -21.03
C THR A 140 -10.20 11.85 -22.08
N ASP A 141 -10.36 13.07 -22.61
CA ASP A 141 -9.46 13.81 -23.48
C ASP A 141 -8.38 14.61 -22.73
N THR A 142 -8.40 14.62 -21.38
CA THR A 142 -7.43 15.34 -20.55
C THR A 142 -5.99 14.88 -20.84
N PRO A 143 -5.06 15.81 -21.16
CA PRO A 143 -3.71 15.47 -21.57
C PRO A 143 -2.84 15.04 -20.37
N ILE A 144 -2.23 13.86 -20.49
CA ILE A 144 -1.22 13.33 -19.57
C ILE A 144 0.18 13.61 -20.14
N ASN A 145 1.06 14.05 -19.25
CA ASN A 145 2.50 14.11 -19.47
C ASN A 145 3.17 13.15 -18.49
N LEU A 146 4.02 12.25 -18.99
CA LEU A 146 4.69 11.26 -18.16
C LEU A 146 5.95 10.73 -18.84
N HIS A 147 7.11 10.95 -18.22
CA HIS A 147 8.39 10.38 -18.67
C HIS A 147 8.94 9.41 -17.61
N VAL A 148 8.82 8.10 -17.85
CA VAL A 148 9.27 7.06 -16.90
C VAL A 148 10.14 6.01 -17.57
N LYS A 149 11.21 5.58 -16.90
CA LYS A 149 12.07 4.48 -17.37
C LYS A 149 12.19 3.41 -16.29
N ASN A 150 12.01 2.14 -16.68
CA ASN A 150 12.21 0.95 -15.85
C ASN A 150 11.47 0.92 -14.48
N ILE A 151 10.29 1.55 -14.35
CA ILE A 151 9.41 1.42 -13.16
C ILE A 151 8.40 0.27 -13.35
N SER A 152 7.70 -0.17 -12.30
CA SER A 152 6.54 -1.05 -12.50
C SER A 152 5.39 -0.29 -13.17
N ALA A 153 4.53 -1.00 -13.90
CA ALA A 153 3.30 -0.42 -14.43
C ALA A 153 2.33 0.03 -13.31
N ALA A 154 2.36 -0.62 -12.14
CA ALA A 154 1.68 -0.16 -10.93
C ALA A 154 2.12 1.25 -10.52
N ALA A 155 3.43 1.48 -10.42
CA ALA A 155 3.99 2.81 -10.14
C ALA A 155 3.67 3.79 -11.28
N ALA A 156 3.73 3.36 -12.54
CA ALA A 156 3.45 4.23 -13.68
C ALA A 156 2.01 4.79 -13.66
N LEU A 157 1.02 3.94 -13.37
CA LEU A 157 -0.37 4.34 -13.17
C LEU A 157 -0.50 5.29 -11.96
N ARG A 158 0.08 4.95 -10.80
CA ARG A 158 0.08 5.85 -9.62
C ARG A 158 0.74 7.21 -9.91
N HIS A 159 1.71 7.28 -10.82
CA HIS A 159 2.36 8.54 -11.19
C HIS A 159 1.54 9.40 -12.17
N MET A 160 0.97 8.82 -13.23
CA MET A 160 0.19 9.58 -14.21
C MET A 160 -1.15 10.06 -13.65
N LEU A 161 -1.81 9.25 -12.84
CA LEU A 161 -3.15 9.54 -12.34
C LEU A 161 -3.12 10.61 -11.24
N ARG A 162 -2.07 10.63 -10.41
CA ARG A 162 -1.86 11.63 -9.35
C ARG A 162 -1.46 13.03 -9.86
N GLU A 163 -1.30 13.24 -11.17
CA GLU A 163 -1.25 14.61 -11.74
C GLU A 163 -2.64 15.17 -12.09
N LEU A 164 -3.66 14.30 -12.05
CA LEU A 164 -5.07 14.59 -12.26
C LEU A 164 -5.90 14.35 -10.98
N ASP A 165 -5.25 14.16 -9.83
CA ASP A 165 -5.86 13.73 -8.56
C ASP A 165 -6.74 12.46 -8.67
N LEU A 166 -6.38 11.55 -9.58
CA LEU A 166 -7.02 10.25 -9.81
C LEU A 166 -6.22 9.08 -9.23
N THR A 167 -6.86 7.91 -9.11
CA THR A 167 -6.24 6.64 -8.72
C THR A 167 -6.73 5.47 -9.58
N TYR A 168 -6.29 4.24 -9.27
CA TYR A 168 -6.86 3.03 -9.87
C TYR A 168 -7.16 1.96 -8.83
N THR A 169 -8.15 1.14 -9.12
CA THR A 169 -8.50 -0.07 -8.38
C THR A 169 -8.58 -1.28 -9.32
N VAL A 170 -8.63 -2.49 -8.77
CA VAL A 170 -8.77 -3.74 -9.52
C VAL A 170 -10.07 -4.41 -9.09
N VAL A 171 -11.00 -4.58 -10.04
CA VAL A 171 -12.39 -5.00 -9.83
C VAL A 171 -12.84 -5.80 -11.06
N ASP A 172 -13.65 -6.84 -10.91
CA ASP A 172 -14.30 -7.58 -12.02
C ASP A 172 -13.36 -8.02 -13.18
N GLU A 173 -12.14 -8.48 -12.85
CA GLU A 173 -11.06 -8.80 -13.78
C GLU A 173 -10.51 -7.62 -14.64
N VAL A 174 -10.81 -6.36 -14.29
CA VAL A 174 -10.28 -5.14 -14.96
C VAL A 174 -9.48 -4.25 -14.00
N VAL A 175 -8.62 -3.40 -14.57
CA VAL A 175 -8.06 -2.21 -13.88
C VAL A 175 -8.99 -1.04 -14.17
N MET A 176 -9.63 -0.49 -13.14
CA MET A 176 -10.50 0.68 -13.25
C MET A 176 -9.75 1.92 -12.82
N ILE A 177 -9.62 2.90 -13.71
CA ILE A 177 -9.14 4.26 -13.41
C ILE A 177 -10.34 5.06 -12.93
N THR A 178 -10.29 5.61 -11.72
CA THR A 178 -11.40 6.34 -11.08
C THR A 178 -10.87 7.37 -10.06
N THR A 179 -11.75 8.12 -9.41
CA THR A 179 -11.36 9.11 -8.39
C THR A 179 -11.00 8.44 -7.06
N PRO A 180 -10.27 9.11 -6.14
CA PRO A 180 -9.98 8.58 -4.81
C PRO A 180 -11.26 8.21 -4.04
N GLU A 181 -12.30 9.04 -4.09
CA GLU A 181 -13.56 8.84 -3.38
C GLU A 181 -14.32 7.59 -3.88
N GLU A 182 -14.32 7.35 -5.20
CA GLU A 182 -14.95 6.17 -5.81
C GLU A 182 -14.04 4.92 -5.76
N ALA A 183 -12.76 5.07 -5.41
CA ALA A 183 -11.91 3.95 -4.98
C ALA A 183 -12.11 3.63 -3.49
N GLU A 184 -12.36 4.63 -2.65
CA GLU A 184 -12.68 4.51 -1.22
C GLU A 184 -14.02 3.80 -0.97
N THR A 185 -14.99 3.84 -1.91
CA THR A 185 -16.19 2.99 -1.85
C THR A 185 -15.89 1.49 -2.10
N ARG A 186 -14.67 1.14 -2.51
CA ARG A 186 -14.24 -0.23 -2.86
C ARG A 186 -13.07 -0.71 -2.02
N LEU A 187 -13.25 -0.59 -0.69
CA LEU A 187 -12.36 -1.15 0.31
C LEU A 187 -12.13 -2.65 0.08
N GLN A 188 -10.89 -3.11 0.25
CA GLN A 188 -10.58 -4.53 0.43
C GLN A 188 -10.33 -4.77 1.92
N THR A 189 -10.61 -5.97 2.42
CA THR A 189 -10.18 -6.40 3.76
C THR A 189 -8.83 -7.11 3.68
N ARG A 190 -7.94 -6.92 4.67
CA ARG A 190 -6.77 -7.77 4.90
C ARG A 190 -6.69 -8.21 6.35
N VAL A 191 -6.08 -9.37 6.56
CA VAL A 191 -5.85 -9.95 7.89
C VAL A 191 -4.34 -9.98 8.14
N TYR A 192 -3.91 -9.40 9.25
CA TYR A 192 -2.54 -9.38 9.71
C TYR A 192 -2.44 -10.14 11.03
N PRO A 193 -1.74 -11.29 11.09
CA PRO A 193 -1.40 -11.88 12.38
C PRO A 193 -0.48 -10.91 13.14
N VAL A 194 -0.77 -10.62 14.42
CA VAL A 194 -0.03 -9.61 15.23
C VAL A 194 0.28 -10.05 16.67
N ALA A 195 0.05 -11.31 17.05
CA ALA A 195 0.29 -11.81 18.42
C ALA A 195 1.72 -11.61 18.96
N ASP A 196 2.70 -11.45 18.08
CA ASP A 196 4.08 -11.11 18.44
C ASP A 196 4.21 -9.66 18.91
N LEU A 197 3.54 -8.72 18.22
CA LEU A 197 3.45 -7.31 18.62
C LEU A 197 2.60 -7.14 19.88
N LEU A 198 1.39 -7.73 19.90
CA LEU A 198 0.48 -7.64 21.05
C LEU A 198 1.12 -8.19 22.33
N ARG A 199 1.93 -9.25 22.25
CA ARG A 199 2.65 -9.77 23.42
C ARG A 199 3.70 -8.80 23.96
N ALA A 200 4.45 -8.12 23.09
CA ALA A 200 5.43 -7.13 23.52
C ALA A 200 4.78 -5.88 24.14
N ALA A 201 3.59 -5.48 23.68
CA ALA A 201 2.81 -4.45 24.36
C ALA A 201 2.34 -4.91 25.76
N ARG A 202 1.86 -6.15 25.90
CA ARG A 202 1.46 -6.73 27.21
C ARG A 202 2.58 -6.72 28.25
N ASP A 203 3.84 -6.91 27.84
CA ASP A 203 5.03 -6.83 28.71
C ASP A 203 5.34 -5.37 29.20
N VAL A 204 4.62 -4.36 28.68
CA VAL A 204 4.76 -2.93 29.04
C VAL A 204 3.50 -2.37 29.72
N THR A 205 2.31 -2.91 29.42
CA THR A 205 1.04 -2.54 30.09
C THR A 205 1.05 -2.85 31.60
N ASP A 206 0.22 -2.14 32.37
CA ASP A 206 0.26 -2.16 33.84
C ASP A 206 0.01 -3.56 34.44
N GLU A 207 0.91 -4.02 35.32
CA GLU A 207 0.88 -5.36 35.97
C GLU A 207 -0.37 -5.59 36.85
N PHE A 208 -1.20 -4.55 37.05
CA PHE A 208 -2.40 -4.58 37.89
C PHE A 208 -3.71 -4.81 37.12
N LEU A 209 -3.68 -4.86 35.78
CA LEU A 209 -4.81 -5.32 34.98
C LEU A 209 -4.95 -6.87 35.06
N PRO A 210 -6.16 -7.42 34.84
CA PRO A 210 -6.35 -8.86 34.70
C PRO A 210 -5.94 -9.38 33.30
N ASP A 211 -5.55 -10.67 33.24
CA ASP A 211 -5.01 -11.37 32.05
C ASP A 211 -5.84 -11.20 30.75
N ASP A 212 -7.16 -11.03 30.88
CA ASP A 212 -8.10 -10.80 29.78
C ASP A 212 -8.06 -9.35 29.27
N ALA A 213 -8.04 -8.37 30.18
CA ALA A 213 -7.99 -6.95 29.84
C ALA A 213 -6.66 -6.49 29.21
N GLN A 214 -5.52 -7.07 29.60
CA GLN A 214 -4.24 -6.83 28.91
C GLN A 214 -4.28 -7.29 27.45
N GLY A 215 -5.12 -8.28 27.12
CA GLY A 215 -5.39 -8.72 25.75
C GLY A 215 -5.96 -7.62 24.87
N ALA A 216 -7.01 -6.96 25.37
CA ALA A 216 -7.71 -5.87 24.69
C ALA A 216 -6.86 -4.59 24.63
N ALA A 217 -6.30 -4.13 25.76
CA ALA A 217 -5.54 -2.88 25.82
C ALA A 217 -4.33 -2.85 24.87
N ALA A 218 -3.61 -3.97 24.74
CA ALA A 218 -2.52 -4.10 23.76
C ALA A 218 -3.00 -4.08 22.31
N GLY A 219 -4.26 -4.46 22.05
CA GLY A 219 -4.93 -4.30 20.76
C GLY A 219 -5.31 -2.85 20.49
N ASP A 220 -5.92 -2.19 21.47
CA ASP A 220 -6.33 -0.78 21.39
C ASP A 220 -5.13 0.15 21.13
N GLU A 221 -4.00 -0.05 21.83
CA GLU A 221 -2.74 0.67 21.60
C GLU A 221 -2.20 0.48 20.17
N LEU A 222 -2.35 -0.74 19.60
CA LEU A 222 -1.94 -1.02 18.23
C LEU A 222 -2.89 -0.38 17.20
N ILE A 223 -4.20 -0.36 17.49
CA ILE A 223 -5.20 0.31 16.66
C ILE A 223 -4.94 1.82 16.65
N GLU A 224 -4.81 2.47 17.81
CA GLU A 224 -4.51 3.91 17.92
C GLU A 224 -3.22 4.26 17.16
N LEU A 225 -2.18 3.44 17.29
CA LEU A 225 -0.92 3.67 16.58
C LEU A 225 -1.05 3.51 15.06
N VAL A 226 -1.87 2.57 14.57
CA VAL A 226 -2.16 2.44 13.13
C VAL A 226 -2.98 3.64 12.65
N THR A 227 -4.11 3.96 13.29
CA THR A 227 -5.01 5.02 12.83
C THR A 227 -4.39 6.42 12.94
N ALA A 228 -3.48 6.64 13.90
CA ALA A 228 -2.73 7.90 14.04
C ALA A 228 -1.55 8.04 13.06
N THR A 229 -1.15 6.98 12.33
CA THR A 229 0.02 7.02 11.43
C THR A 229 -0.30 6.72 9.96
N ALA A 230 -1.14 5.72 9.67
CA ALA A 230 -1.60 5.41 8.33
C ALA A 230 -2.86 6.25 8.03
N SER A 231 -2.77 7.13 7.02
CA SER A 231 -3.83 8.02 6.50
C SER A 231 -4.95 8.40 7.49
N PRO A 232 -4.66 9.20 8.56
CA PRO A 232 -5.53 9.32 9.74
C PRO A 232 -6.93 9.91 9.55
N ALA A 233 -7.22 10.50 8.38
CA ALA A 233 -8.55 11.02 8.04
C ALA A 233 -9.51 9.95 7.47
N THR A 234 -9.04 8.73 7.23
CA THR A 234 -9.74 7.71 6.42
C THR A 234 -10.42 6.60 7.24
N TRP A 235 -10.49 6.74 8.57
CA TRP A 235 -10.98 5.71 9.51
C TRP A 235 -12.37 6.01 10.08
N GLU A 236 -13.13 4.97 10.43
CA GLU A 236 -14.51 5.07 10.94
C GLU A 236 -14.65 5.96 12.18
N ASP A 237 -13.68 5.93 13.11
CA ASP A 237 -13.63 6.78 14.32
C ASP A 237 -13.65 8.30 14.03
N VAL A 238 -13.18 8.71 12.85
CA VAL A 238 -13.19 10.11 12.40
C VAL A 238 -14.23 10.39 11.32
N GLY A 239 -15.07 9.40 10.99
CA GLY A 239 -16.08 9.47 9.93
C GLY A 239 -15.55 9.20 8.52
N GLY A 240 -14.35 8.62 8.40
CA GLY A 240 -13.84 8.07 7.14
C GLY A 240 -14.40 6.67 6.84
N PRO A 241 -14.13 6.13 5.63
CA PRO A 241 -14.76 4.88 5.17
C PRO A 241 -14.12 3.60 5.71
N GLY A 242 -12.83 3.61 6.07
CA GLY A 242 -12.08 2.40 6.42
C GLY A 242 -12.29 1.95 7.87
N SER A 243 -12.33 0.64 8.09
CA SER A 243 -12.52 0.02 9.41
C SER A 243 -11.29 -0.77 9.85
N ILE A 244 -11.11 -0.90 11.17
CA ILE A 244 -9.95 -1.58 11.78
C ILE A 244 -10.36 -2.21 13.12
N SER A 245 -9.96 -3.46 13.34
CA SER A 245 -10.30 -4.22 14.56
C SER A 245 -9.23 -5.26 14.88
N VAL A 246 -9.11 -5.67 16.14
CA VAL A 246 -8.30 -6.82 16.57
C VAL A 246 -9.21 -7.94 17.04
N TRP A 247 -9.03 -9.14 16.48
CA TRP A 247 -9.79 -10.33 16.89
C TRP A 247 -8.86 -11.55 16.95
N ASN A 248 -8.77 -12.19 18.13
CA ASN A 248 -7.91 -13.36 18.39
C ASN A 248 -6.48 -13.21 17.84
N ASP A 249 -5.77 -12.19 18.34
CA ASP A 249 -4.41 -11.79 17.98
C ASP A 249 -4.17 -11.51 16.46
N CYS A 250 -5.25 -11.27 15.69
CA CYS A 250 -5.20 -10.85 14.29
C CYS A 250 -5.79 -9.45 14.14
N LEU A 251 -5.06 -8.53 13.52
CA LEU A 251 -5.54 -7.21 13.13
C LEU A 251 -6.25 -7.35 11.77
N VAL A 252 -7.52 -6.97 11.70
CA VAL A 252 -8.35 -6.98 10.48
C VAL A 252 -8.62 -5.54 10.09
N VAL A 253 -8.30 -5.21 8.84
CA VAL A 253 -8.30 -3.84 8.33
C VAL A 253 -9.04 -3.83 6.99
N ALA A 254 -10.03 -2.95 6.82
CA ALA A 254 -10.70 -2.71 5.54
C ALA A 254 -10.32 -1.32 5.01
N GLN A 255 -9.55 -1.27 3.92
CA GLN A 255 -8.97 -0.04 3.37
C GLN A 255 -8.64 -0.16 1.88
N THR A 256 -8.06 0.91 1.31
CA THR A 256 -7.53 1.00 -0.05
C THR A 256 -6.10 0.42 -0.14
N GLU A 257 -5.63 0.11 -1.37
CA GLU A 257 -4.28 -0.41 -1.60
C GLU A 257 -3.16 0.53 -1.11
N GLU A 258 -3.37 1.85 -1.13
CA GLU A 258 -2.38 2.83 -0.66
C GLU A 258 -2.26 2.84 0.87
N VAL A 259 -3.37 2.86 1.61
CA VAL A 259 -3.33 2.76 3.08
C VAL A 259 -2.82 1.38 3.53
N PHE A 260 -3.04 0.33 2.74
CA PHE A 260 -2.39 -0.96 3.02
C PHE A 260 -0.87 -0.95 2.83
N ASP A 261 -0.31 -0.21 1.87
CA ASP A 261 1.14 0.00 1.79
C ASP A 261 1.63 0.75 3.07
N GLU A 262 0.84 1.70 3.60
CA GLU A 262 1.09 2.42 4.87
C GLU A 262 0.88 1.56 6.15
N VAL A 263 0.26 0.39 6.04
CA VAL A 263 0.15 -0.62 7.12
C VAL A 263 1.19 -1.75 6.97
N GLU A 264 1.71 -2.02 5.76
CA GLU A 264 2.67 -3.10 5.44
C GLU A 264 4.17 -2.71 5.45
N GLY A 265 4.54 -1.44 5.19
CA GLY A 265 5.71 -0.72 5.89
C GLY A 265 5.73 0.50 8.62
N LEU A 266 4.67 0.87 9.43
CA LEU A 266 4.53 0.66 10.86
C LEU A 266 4.72 -0.82 11.27
N LEU A 267 3.87 -1.77 10.85
CA LEU A 267 3.85 -3.15 11.39
C LEU A 267 5.21 -3.88 11.34
N ALA A 268 5.85 -4.00 10.17
CA ALA A 268 7.18 -4.60 10.08
C ALA A 268 8.30 -3.69 10.64
N GLY A 269 8.05 -2.38 10.78
CA GLY A 269 8.91 -1.44 11.51
C GLY A 269 8.92 -1.74 13.02
N LEU A 270 7.74 -1.92 13.62
CA LEU A 270 7.56 -2.36 15.02
C LEU A 270 8.23 -3.72 15.26
N ARG A 271 8.02 -4.70 14.35
CA ARG A 271 8.72 -5.99 14.43
C ARG A 271 10.24 -5.87 14.32
N THR A 272 10.74 -4.92 13.55
CA THR A 272 12.17 -4.64 13.44
C THR A 272 12.73 -4.03 14.74
N LEU A 273 11.96 -3.16 15.40
CA LEU A 273 12.30 -2.61 16.72
C LEU A 273 12.25 -3.69 17.82
N GLN A 274 11.21 -4.52 17.84
CA GLN A 274 11.08 -5.66 18.77
C GLN A 274 12.29 -6.59 18.68
N ARG A 275 12.70 -6.99 17.47
CA ARG A 275 13.91 -7.81 17.25
C ARG A 275 15.21 -7.15 17.78
N GLN A 276 15.29 -5.82 17.85
CA GLN A 276 16.44 -5.10 18.42
C GLN A 276 16.40 -5.02 19.95
N VAL A 277 15.21 -5.07 20.56
CA VAL A 277 15.02 -5.18 22.02
C VAL A 277 15.35 -6.61 22.47
N ASP A 278 14.88 -7.62 21.74
CA ASP A 278 15.13 -9.04 22.02
C ASP A 278 16.61 -9.43 21.86
N ASP A 279 17.31 -8.90 20.85
CA ASP A 279 18.75 -9.12 20.63
C ASP A 279 19.57 -7.81 20.66
N PRO A 280 20.09 -7.39 21.82
CA PRO A 280 20.95 -6.21 21.95
C PRO A 280 22.36 -6.40 21.32
N ALA A 281 22.71 -7.57 20.78
CA ALA A 281 23.87 -7.72 19.90
C ALA A 281 23.54 -7.34 18.45
N ALA A 282 22.30 -7.57 17.99
CA ALA A 282 21.79 -7.11 16.70
C ALA A 282 21.57 -5.58 16.65
N ALA A 283 21.27 -4.95 17.79
CA ALA A 283 21.10 -3.49 17.92
C ALA A 283 22.37 -2.65 17.59
N LYS A 284 23.52 -3.27 17.29
CA LYS A 284 24.74 -2.56 16.89
C LYS A 284 24.73 -2.19 15.40
N ALA A 285 24.28 -0.97 15.16
CA ALA A 285 24.37 -0.18 13.91
C ALA A 285 23.15 -0.21 12.97
N THR A 286 22.04 0.37 13.43
CA THR A 286 21.00 0.96 12.57
C THR A 286 20.75 2.43 12.95
N ALA A 287 20.35 3.23 11.96
CA ALA A 287 19.83 4.58 12.16
C ALA A 287 18.42 4.53 12.80
N PRO A 288 17.88 5.64 13.35
CA PRO A 288 16.47 5.69 13.74
C PRO A 288 15.56 5.32 12.55
N VAL A 289 14.54 4.51 12.81
CA VAL A 289 13.51 4.16 11.83
C VAL A 289 12.69 5.40 11.53
N ARG A 290 12.85 5.95 10.32
CA ARG A 290 12.06 7.08 9.80
C ARG A 290 10.77 6.54 9.18
N LEU A 291 9.64 6.82 9.83
CA LEU A 291 8.31 6.47 9.33
C LEU A 291 8.01 7.21 8.00
N ASP A 292 8.47 8.45 7.90
CA ASP A 292 8.46 9.32 6.72
C ASP A 292 9.41 8.88 5.59
N GLU A 293 10.19 7.80 5.79
CA GLU A 293 11.05 7.20 4.77
C GLU A 293 10.91 5.66 4.68
N TRP A 294 9.76 5.11 5.10
CA TRP A 294 9.60 3.66 5.31
C TRP A 294 9.95 2.81 4.06
N THR A 295 10.48 1.64 4.33
CA THR A 295 11.05 0.69 3.39
C THR A 295 9.97 -0.14 2.72
N ASP A 296 9.39 0.39 1.64
CA ASP A 296 8.94 -0.46 0.54
C ASP A 296 10.09 -1.43 0.18
N PRO A 297 9.88 -2.76 0.18
CA PRO A 297 10.90 -3.75 -0.19
C PRO A 297 11.48 -3.57 -1.60
N SER A 298 10.89 -2.74 -2.45
CA SER A 298 11.46 -2.27 -3.72
C SER A 298 12.28 -0.99 -3.59
N LEU A 299 11.92 -0.01 -2.76
CA LEU A 299 12.82 1.09 -2.38
C LEU A 299 14.11 0.60 -1.69
N GLU A 300 14.05 -0.49 -0.90
CA GLU A 300 15.25 -1.17 -0.38
C GLU A 300 16.22 -1.58 -1.51
N LYS A 301 15.70 -2.17 -2.59
CA LYS A 301 16.49 -2.55 -3.78
C LYS A 301 17.10 -1.33 -4.46
N LEU A 302 16.45 -0.16 -4.38
CA LEU A 302 16.96 1.10 -4.92
C LEU A 302 18.02 1.74 -4.04
N ARG A 303 17.85 1.76 -2.71
CA ARG A 303 18.91 2.16 -1.77
C ARG A 303 20.15 1.28 -1.96
N ALA A 304 19.96 -0.04 -2.04
CA ALA A 304 21.02 -1.00 -2.33
C ALA A 304 21.59 -0.92 -3.76
N ALA A 305 20.88 -0.31 -4.72
CA ALA A 305 21.41 -0.02 -6.05
C ALA A 305 22.19 1.30 -6.07
N LEU A 306 21.67 2.36 -5.47
CA LEU A 306 22.31 3.68 -5.32
C LEU A 306 23.64 3.61 -4.56
N ALA A 307 23.76 2.68 -3.61
CA ALA A 307 24.99 2.40 -2.86
C ALA A 307 26.11 1.72 -3.68
N LYS A 308 25.84 1.25 -4.91
CA LYS A 308 26.85 0.63 -5.79
C LYS A 308 27.77 1.71 -6.38
N GLU A 309 29.00 1.32 -6.71
CA GLU A 309 29.95 2.19 -7.41
C GLU A 309 29.44 2.53 -8.82
N MET A 310 29.46 3.83 -9.18
CA MET A 310 29.26 4.24 -10.55
C MET A 310 30.51 3.95 -11.37
N GLY A 311 30.36 3.12 -12.41
CA GLY A 311 31.41 2.92 -13.41
C GLY A 311 31.60 4.20 -14.24
N MET A 312 32.85 4.52 -14.61
CA MET A 312 33.21 5.81 -15.22
C MET A 312 32.29 6.26 -16.36
N ALA A 313 31.95 7.55 -16.35
CA ALA A 313 31.13 8.25 -17.34
C ALA A 313 31.62 9.70 -17.50
N GLN A 314 31.48 10.26 -18.69
CA GLN A 314 31.81 11.66 -18.96
C GLN A 314 30.78 12.27 -19.90
N PHE A 315 30.10 13.29 -19.40
CA PHE A 315 29.14 14.12 -20.12
C PHE A 315 29.76 15.47 -20.43
N LYS A 316 29.46 16.02 -21.61
CA LYS A 316 29.95 17.32 -22.06
C LYS A 316 28.89 17.95 -22.95
N GLU A 317 28.28 19.02 -22.44
CA GLU A 317 27.19 19.74 -23.11
C GLU A 317 26.02 18.79 -23.46
N THR A 318 25.83 17.74 -22.65
CA THR A 318 24.81 16.69 -22.82
C THR A 318 23.53 17.11 -22.09
N PRO A 319 22.33 16.99 -22.68
CA PRO A 319 21.07 17.29 -21.99
C PRO A 319 20.93 16.57 -20.63
N LEU A 320 20.28 17.22 -19.67
CA LEU A 320 20.01 16.63 -18.35
C LEU A 320 19.25 15.31 -18.46
N ALA A 321 18.24 15.23 -19.34
CA ALA A 321 17.49 14.02 -19.63
C ALA A 321 18.42 12.89 -20.12
N GLU A 322 19.24 13.12 -21.15
CA GLU A 322 20.21 12.13 -21.67
C GLU A 322 21.22 11.66 -20.58
N ALA A 323 21.65 12.57 -19.69
CA ALA A 323 22.58 12.23 -18.61
C ALA A 323 21.93 11.39 -17.49
N ILE A 324 20.66 11.67 -17.16
CA ILE A 324 19.84 10.86 -16.24
C ILE A 324 19.56 9.48 -16.87
N ASP A 325 19.18 9.45 -18.14
CA ASP A 325 18.88 8.24 -18.92
C ASP A 325 20.06 7.27 -18.95
N PHE A 326 21.25 7.78 -19.26
CA PHE A 326 22.46 6.96 -19.25
C PHE A 326 22.72 6.33 -17.87
N CYS A 327 22.41 7.07 -16.78
CA CYS A 327 22.50 6.53 -15.42
C CYS A 327 21.40 5.48 -15.13
N ALA A 328 20.19 5.71 -15.63
CA ALA A 328 19.06 4.79 -15.53
C ALA A 328 19.34 3.45 -16.23
N GLU A 329 19.75 3.48 -17.50
CA GLU A 329 20.04 2.29 -18.29
C GLU A 329 21.26 1.51 -17.76
N LYS A 330 22.38 2.20 -17.53
CA LYS A 330 23.66 1.57 -17.14
C LYS A 330 23.59 0.85 -15.80
N HIS A 331 22.72 1.29 -14.89
CA HIS A 331 22.59 0.75 -13.54
C HIS A 331 21.23 0.06 -13.28
N GLY A 332 20.33 0.02 -14.27
CA GLY A 332 19.00 -0.55 -14.14
C GLY A 332 18.11 0.21 -13.15
N LEU A 333 18.34 1.52 -13.00
CA LEU A 333 17.64 2.35 -12.02
C LEU A 333 16.34 2.93 -12.60
N PRO A 334 15.18 2.73 -11.94
CA PRO A 334 13.99 3.53 -12.21
C PRO A 334 14.23 4.99 -11.83
N LEU A 335 14.27 5.84 -12.85
CA LEU A 335 14.43 7.29 -12.73
C LEU A 335 13.25 7.98 -13.41
N LEU A 336 12.74 9.00 -12.73
CA LEU A 336 11.61 9.84 -13.13
C LEU A 336 12.05 11.29 -13.14
N ILE A 337 11.65 12.02 -14.17
CA ILE A 337 11.94 13.44 -14.34
C ILE A 337 10.61 14.18 -14.21
N GLY A 338 10.42 14.93 -13.14
CA GLY A 338 9.20 15.70 -12.89
C GLY A 338 9.11 16.94 -13.78
N LYS A 339 8.91 16.78 -15.10
CA LYS A 339 8.99 17.87 -16.09
C LYS A 339 8.24 19.13 -15.66
N ARG A 340 6.99 19.00 -15.20
CA ARG A 340 6.17 20.10 -14.67
C ARG A 340 6.81 20.84 -13.48
N ALA A 341 7.38 20.12 -12.53
CA ALA A 341 8.09 20.70 -11.37
C ALA A 341 9.44 21.35 -11.74
N LEU A 342 10.05 20.93 -12.87
CA LEU A 342 11.25 21.53 -13.43
C LEU A 342 10.91 22.79 -14.23
N GLU A 343 9.82 22.77 -15.01
CA GLU A 343 9.24 23.91 -15.72
C GLU A 343 8.82 25.03 -14.76
N ASP A 344 8.22 24.71 -13.61
CA ASP A 344 7.90 25.66 -12.53
C ASP A 344 9.14 26.40 -11.99
N VAL A 345 10.34 25.79 -12.11
CA VAL A 345 11.64 26.36 -11.72
C VAL A 345 12.38 26.97 -12.94
N GLY A 346 11.82 26.85 -14.15
CA GLY A 346 12.40 27.36 -15.39
C GLY A 346 13.51 26.46 -15.98
N ILE A 347 13.52 25.17 -15.64
CA ILE A 347 14.48 24.16 -16.07
C ILE A 347 13.83 23.23 -17.09
N ASP A 348 14.28 23.27 -18.34
CA ASP A 348 13.93 22.28 -19.36
C ASP A 348 14.96 21.14 -19.36
N ALA A 349 14.55 19.94 -18.94
CA ALA A 349 15.43 18.78 -18.86
C ALA A 349 15.96 18.29 -20.23
N ASP A 350 15.26 18.58 -21.32
CA ASP A 350 15.62 18.14 -22.66
C ASP A 350 16.61 19.09 -23.35
N SER A 351 16.79 20.33 -22.83
CA SER A 351 17.75 21.31 -23.37
C SER A 351 18.82 21.82 -22.41
N VAL A 352 18.67 21.67 -21.08
CA VAL A 352 19.66 22.13 -20.09
C VAL A 352 20.95 21.28 -20.16
N PRO A 353 22.12 21.87 -20.48
CA PRO A 353 23.34 21.10 -20.75
C PRO A 353 24.16 20.82 -19.49
N VAL A 354 24.43 19.55 -19.23
CA VAL A 354 25.28 19.06 -18.15
C VAL A 354 26.69 18.76 -18.68
N THR A 355 27.70 19.19 -17.93
CA THR A 355 29.12 18.84 -18.19
C THR A 355 29.75 18.33 -16.91
N ILE A 356 29.89 17.02 -16.79
CA ILE A 356 30.37 16.35 -15.57
C ILE A 356 31.10 15.05 -15.90
N SER A 357 32.15 14.74 -15.15
CA SER A 357 32.80 13.43 -15.16
C SER A 357 32.49 12.73 -13.85
N LEU A 358 31.98 11.50 -13.92
CA LEU A 358 31.50 10.68 -12.81
C LEU A 358 32.29 9.36 -12.75
N GLY A 359 32.51 8.83 -11.56
CA GLY A 359 33.00 7.46 -11.36
C GLY A 359 34.00 7.30 -10.22
N GLY A 360 33.99 6.12 -9.60
CA GLY A 360 34.73 5.85 -8.35
C GLY A 360 34.04 6.42 -7.11
N GLU A 361 32.78 6.83 -7.24
CA GLU A 361 31.87 7.28 -6.19
C GLU A 361 30.59 6.43 -6.24
N SER A 362 29.74 6.48 -5.21
CA SER A 362 28.43 5.79 -5.27
C SER A 362 27.50 6.46 -6.29
N ILE A 363 26.50 5.74 -6.82
CA ILE A 363 25.53 6.34 -7.74
C ILE A 363 24.71 7.44 -7.06
N ASP A 364 24.42 7.29 -5.76
CA ASP A 364 23.88 8.38 -4.91
C ASP A 364 24.74 9.66 -4.98
N GLN A 365 26.06 9.54 -4.74
CA GLN A 365 26.98 10.67 -4.77
C GLN A 365 27.08 11.27 -6.18
N ALA A 366 27.09 10.42 -7.21
CA ALA A 366 27.14 10.83 -8.61
C ALA A 366 25.88 11.60 -9.04
N LEU A 367 24.67 11.10 -8.73
CA LEU A 367 23.40 11.80 -8.99
C LEU A 367 23.34 13.11 -8.21
N THR A 368 23.66 13.09 -6.91
CA THR A 368 23.70 14.29 -6.07
C THR A 368 24.68 15.34 -6.63
N ARG A 369 25.82 14.92 -7.18
CA ARG A 369 26.83 15.82 -7.77
C ARG A 369 26.46 16.30 -9.18
N MET A 370 25.61 15.56 -9.90
CA MET A 370 25.04 15.93 -11.19
C MET A 370 23.88 16.94 -11.07
N LEU A 371 23.05 16.81 -10.04
CA LEU A 371 21.85 17.62 -9.83
C LEU A 371 22.12 18.94 -9.08
N ARG A 372 23.03 18.94 -8.10
CA ARG A 372 23.40 20.13 -7.31
C ARG A 372 23.78 21.39 -8.12
N PRO A 373 24.45 21.32 -9.29
CA PRO A 373 24.73 22.52 -10.12
C PRO A 373 23.49 23.22 -10.67
N LEU A 374 22.33 22.55 -10.65
CA LEU A 374 21.03 23.05 -11.09
C LEU A 374 20.08 23.34 -9.91
N ASP A 375 20.61 23.29 -8.67
CA ASP A 375 19.86 23.34 -7.39
C ASP A 375 18.79 22.23 -7.23
N LEU A 376 18.91 21.15 -8.01
CA LEU A 376 18.00 20.01 -7.98
C LEU A 376 18.42 18.99 -6.90
N ILE A 377 17.41 18.30 -6.36
CA ILE A 377 17.54 17.16 -5.44
C ILE A 377 16.71 15.99 -5.97
N TYR A 378 17.06 14.76 -5.62
CA TYR A 378 16.21 13.60 -5.89
C TYR A 378 15.53 13.10 -4.61
N ARG A 379 14.42 12.37 -4.74
CA ARG A 379 13.74 11.64 -3.66
C ARG A 379 13.38 10.22 -4.09
N LEU A 380 13.33 9.30 -3.14
CA LEU A 380 12.83 7.93 -3.36
C LEU A 380 11.33 7.89 -3.05
N ARG A 381 10.49 7.42 -3.99
CA ARG A 381 9.05 7.22 -3.81
C ARG A 381 8.52 6.21 -4.85
N ASN A 382 7.50 5.42 -4.51
CA ASN A 382 6.75 4.54 -5.44
C ASN A 382 7.63 3.66 -6.36
N GLU A 383 8.51 2.82 -5.80
CA GLU A 383 9.50 2.02 -6.56
C GLU A 383 10.44 2.81 -7.52
N ALA A 384 10.64 4.12 -7.31
CA ALA A 384 11.39 4.97 -8.22
C ALA A 384 12.25 6.06 -7.54
N ILE A 385 13.18 6.62 -8.31
CA ILE A 385 13.93 7.84 -7.98
C ILE A 385 13.30 9.00 -8.76
N LEU A 386 12.65 9.94 -8.06
CA LEU A 386 12.10 11.16 -8.63
C LEU A 386 13.11 12.30 -8.53
N ILE A 387 13.34 12.99 -9.66
CA ILE A 387 14.13 14.22 -9.82
C ILE A 387 13.16 15.37 -10.13
#